data_AF-A0A7C7G5W4-F1
#
_entry.id   AF-A0A7C7G5W4-F1
#
_cell.length_a   1.000
_cell.length_b   1.000
_cell.length_c   1.000
_cell.angle_alpha   90.00
_cell.angle_beta   90.00
_cell.angle_gamma   90.00
#
_symmetry.space_group_name_H-M   'P 1'
#
loop_
_entity.id
_entity.type
_entity.pdbx_description
1 polymer ?
#
loop_
_entity_poly.entity_id
_entity_poly.type
_entity_poly.pdbx_seq_one_letter_code
_entity_poly.pdbx_strand_id
1 'polypeptide(L)'
;MASTYKTFSSNDIVSTKTLLHEAIPLTGTVVSGTYTDAAIETSIKDYSHGMFQSVYDYPYLSSSANHIIDLTVGYSAASKLSGASNTQNSKKINIYNQMAQVLMGHDSTGSIREFDEDGDLTTGAKMREVIFLNFSRLLTKDEIKKGSFELKLGVSGGHPTANNERQIKLSDANAQNDYRVNSPAGDYAILYADSTLGTNLAVDNGTQPAGLLFYQAGVAVLTASVFQISSAGGLLDNAVHPPSMSAGTTDGINDVLTGSSIATVCNSFRHRMVDLNFNNTTELNSTIYFCRANHNEFNYSANPTYVTGSKIRVKNVSSDSPVSYITTIGLYSSDNELMAVAKLSEPLKKDPTNELTLRVRLDY
;
A
#
# COMPACT_ATOMS: atom_id res chain seq x y z
N MET A 1 4.74 -33.39 -43.12
CA MET A 1 3.47 -33.65 -42.41
C MET A 1 2.79 -32.32 -42.12
N ALA A 2 1.47 -32.30 -41.97
CA ALA A 2 0.75 -31.06 -41.66
C ALA A 2 0.95 -30.72 -40.17
N SER A 3 1.58 -29.58 -39.85
CA SER A 3 1.91 -29.23 -38.46
C SER A 3 0.69 -28.70 -37.71
N THR A 4 0.22 -29.46 -36.73
CA THR A 4 -0.88 -29.04 -35.83
C THR A 4 -0.43 -28.03 -34.77
N TYR A 5 0.87 -27.82 -34.63
CA TYR A 5 1.48 -26.89 -33.69
C TYR A 5 2.31 -25.86 -34.43
N LYS A 6 2.42 -24.66 -33.86
CA LYS A 6 3.30 -23.58 -34.32
C LYS A 6 4.07 -23.07 -33.12
N THR A 7 5.40 -23.01 -33.25
CA THR A 7 6.27 -22.42 -32.24
C THR A 7 6.13 -20.90 -32.29
N PHE A 8 6.07 -20.26 -31.12
CA PHE A 8 6.13 -18.80 -31.01
C PHE A 8 7.55 -18.31 -31.30
N SER A 9 7.67 -17.20 -32.03
CA SER A 9 8.93 -16.45 -32.08
C SER A 9 9.00 -15.45 -30.92
N SER A 10 10.18 -14.90 -30.63
CA SER A 10 10.35 -13.81 -29.66
C SER A 10 9.53 -12.56 -30.02
N ASN A 11 9.14 -12.38 -31.29
CA ASN A 11 8.30 -11.29 -31.76
C ASN A 11 6.79 -11.55 -31.58
N ASP A 12 6.42 -12.74 -31.10
CA ASP A 12 5.03 -13.15 -30.84
C ASP A 12 4.69 -13.19 -29.34
N ILE A 13 5.67 -12.92 -28.47
CA ILE A 13 5.52 -12.90 -27.02
C ILE A 13 5.84 -11.48 -26.55
N VAL A 14 4.87 -10.83 -25.90
CA VAL A 14 5.07 -9.51 -25.28
C VAL A 14 4.59 -9.57 -23.85
N SER A 15 5.51 -9.55 -22.90
CA SER A 15 5.19 -9.37 -21.48
C SER A 15 4.98 -7.89 -21.18
N THR A 16 3.87 -7.58 -20.52
CA THR A 16 3.48 -6.22 -20.11
C THR A 16 3.13 -6.23 -18.63
N LYS A 17 3.85 -5.46 -17.83
CA LYS A 17 3.49 -5.17 -16.44
C LYS A 17 2.41 -4.10 -16.41
N THR A 18 1.26 -4.40 -15.81
CA THR A 18 0.17 -3.43 -15.63
C THR A 18 0.03 -3.12 -14.15
N LEU A 19 0.13 -1.85 -13.78
CA LEU A 19 -0.16 -1.39 -12.42
C LEU A 19 -1.65 -1.11 -12.32
N LEU A 20 -2.34 -1.81 -11.43
CA LEU A 20 -3.73 -1.53 -11.09
C LEU A 20 -3.77 -0.84 -9.73
N HIS A 21 -4.64 0.17 -9.59
CA HIS A 21 -4.79 0.95 -8.36
C HIS A 21 -6.20 0.84 -7.82
N GLU A 22 -6.32 0.48 -6.54
CA GLU A 22 -7.58 0.48 -5.78
C GLU A 22 -7.51 1.59 -4.72
N ALA A 23 -8.59 2.35 -4.56
CA ALA A 23 -8.69 3.38 -3.53
C ALA A 23 -9.09 2.76 -2.19
N ILE A 24 -8.30 3.03 -1.15
CA ILE A 24 -8.49 2.55 0.21
C ILE A 24 -8.84 3.75 1.11
N PRO A 25 -10.14 4.09 1.27
CA PRO A 25 -10.60 5.05 2.26
C PRO A 25 -10.81 4.36 3.62
N LEU A 26 -10.17 4.89 4.66
CA LEU A 26 -10.29 4.45 6.05
C LEU A 26 -10.76 5.63 6.90
N THR A 27 -12.04 5.62 7.28
CA THR A 27 -12.63 6.67 8.10
C THR A 27 -12.17 6.55 9.55
N GLY A 28 -12.02 7.69 10.24
CA GLY A 28 -11.61 7.74 11.64
C GLY A 28 -12.49 6.91 12.57
N THR A 29 -13.78 6.74 12.24
CA THR A 29 -14.74 5.88 12.98
C THR A 29 -14.34 4.41 13.09
N VAL A 30 -13.65 3.86 12.09
CA VAL A 30 -13.14 2.48 12.11
C VAL A 30 -11.92 2.39 13.03
N VAL A 31 -11.09 3.44 13.03
CA VAL A 31 -9.83 3.50 13.78
C VAL A 31 -10.03 3.94 15.24
N SER A 32 -11.04 4.75 15.55
CA SER A 32 -11.52 4.99 16.91
C SER A 32 -12.24 3.78 17.51
N GLY A 33 -12.58 2.78 16.69
CA GLY A 33 -13.31 1.57 17.11
C GLY A 33 -14.76 1.77 17.51
N THR A 34 -15.28 2.99 17.37
CA THR A 34 -16.68 3.35 17.67
C THR A 34 -17.65 2.97 16.56
N TYR A 35 -17.18 2.29 15.50
CA TYR A 35 -17.97 1.92 14.32
C TYR A 35 -19.08 0.89 14.61
N THR A 36 -18.88 0.00 15.59
CA THR A 36 -19.84 -1.09 15.91
C THR A 36 -20.58 -0.89 17.23
N ASP A 37 -19.94 -0.28 18.21
CA ASP A 37 -20.55 0.15 19.47
C ASP A 37 -19.82 1.42 19.95
N ALA A 38 -20.55 2.42 20.43
CA ALA A 38 -19.98 3.68 20.91
C ALA A 38 -19.41 3.58 22.34
N ALA A 39 -19.70 2.49 23.05
CA ALA A 39 -19.29 2.30 24.45
C ALA A 39 -18.14 1.30 24.65
N ILE A 40 -17.84 0.43 23.68
CA ILE A 40 -16.80 -0.60 23.79
C ILE A 40 -16.00 -0.70 22.48
N GLU A 41 -14.69 -0.45 22.57
CA GLU A 41 -13.71 -0.55 21.48
C GLU A 41 -13.45 -2.02 21.05
N THR A 42 -14.46 -2.69 20.50
CA THR A 42 -14.38 -4.14 20.18
C THR A 42 -13.50 -4.49 18.98
N SER A 43 -13.19 -3.53 18.10
CA SER A 43 -12.31 -3.73 16.94
C SER A 43 -10.83 -3.42 17.21
N ILE A 44 -10.49 -2.97 18.42
CA ILE A 44 -9.13 -2.64 18.83
C ILE A 44 -8.60 -3.72 19.76
N LYS A 45 -7.36 -4.15 19.52
CA LYS A 45 -6.74 -5.24 20.27
C LYS A 45 -5.44 -4.77 20.91
N ASP A 46 -5.48 -4.66 22.23
CA ASP A 46 -4.29 -4.53 23.06
C ASP A 46 -3.70 -5.90 23.37
N TYR A 47 -2.39 -6.02 23.22
CA TYR A 47 -1.65 -7.24 23.52
C TYR A 47 -1.04 -7.18 24.92
N SER A 48 -0.94 -8.32 25.60
CA SER A 48 -0.36 -8.44 26.94
C SER A 48 1.09 -7.95 27.05
N HIS A 49 1.86 -7.98 25.96
CA HIS A 49 3.21 -7.41 25.93
C HIS A 49 3.22 -5.87 25.87
N GLY A 50 2.10 -5.22 25.51
CA GLY A 50 1.93 -3.75 25.54
C GLY A 50 2.99 -2.99 24.74
N MET A 51 3.28 -3.44 23.50
CA MET A 51 4.29 -2.83 22.61
C MET A 51 3.69 -2.25 21.33
N PHE A 52 2.52 -2.70 20.92
CA PHE A 52 1.74 -2.16 19.81
C PHE A 52 0.28 -2.53 20.04
N GLN A 53 -0.60 -1.93 19.25
CA GLN A 53 -2.04 -2.09 19.28
C GLN A 53 -2.53 -2.33 17.84
N SER A 54 -3.35 -3.36 17.62
CA SER A 54 -3.90 -3.66 16.30
C SER A 54 -5.31 -3.09 16.14
N VAL A 55 -5.60 -2.54 14.97
CA VAL A 55 -6.94 -2.09 14.55
C VAL A 55 -7.49 -3.05 13.49
N TYR A 56 -8.74 -3.47 13.68
CA TYR A 56 -9.48 -4.35 12.77
C TYR A 56 -10.70 -3.63 12.17
N ASP A 57 -11.22 -4.13 11.04
CA ASP A 57 -12.46 -3.65 10.40
C ASP A 57 -13.74 -4.04 11.16
N TYR A 58 -13.66 -5.09 11.96
CA TYR A 58 -14.74 -5.70 12.71
C TYR A 58 -14.21 -6.16 14.09
N PRO A 59 -15.07 -6.40 15.09
CA PRO A 59 -14.69 -7.00 16.37
C PRO A 59 -13.62 -8.10 16.26
N TYR A 60 -12.46 -7.93 16.92
CA TYR A 60 -11.25 -8.73 16.65
C TYR A 60 -11.36 -10.23 17.01
N LEU A 61 -12.44 -10.63 17.70
CA LEU A 61 -12.79 -12.02 18.00
C LEU A 61 -13.61 -12.69 16.88
N SER A 62 -14.07 -11.93 15.89
CA SER A 62 -14.81 -12.44 14.74
C SER A 62 -13.88 -13.13 13.75
N SER A 63 -14.30 -14.26 13.20
CA SER A 63 -13.60 -14.95 12.10
C SER A 63 -13.54 -14.14 10.81
N SER A 64 -14.33 -13.07 10.69
CA SER A 64 -14.38 -12.18 9.52
C SER A 64 -13.60 -10.87 9.74
N ALA A 65 -12.94 -10.68 10.89
CA ALA A 65 -12.20 -9.46 11.18
C ALA A 65 -10.84 -9.45 10.46
N ASN A 66 -10.65 -8.50 9.55
CA ASN A 66 -9.39 -8.25 8.87
C ASN A 66 -8.56 -7.23 9.65
N HIS A 67 -7.27 -7.51 9.77
CA HIS A 67 -6.31 -6.58 10.34
C HIS A 67 -6.03 -5.43 9.35
N ILE A 68 -6.14 -4.18 9.83
CA ILE A 68 -5.97 -2.96 9.02
C ILE A 68 -4.62 -2.31 9.30
N ILE A 69 -4.34 -1.97 10.56
CA ILE A 69 -3.17 -1.17 10.98
C ILE A 69 -2.65 -1.71 12.32
N ASP A 70 -1.33 -1.78 12.48
CA ASP A 70 -0.68 -1.78 13.81
C ASP A 70 -0.15 -0.39 14.15
N LEU A 71 -0.49 0.07 15.35
CA LEU A 71 -0.08 1.35 15.90
C LEU A 71 0.91 1.13 17.05
N THR A 72 2.02 1.86 17.02
CA THR A 72 2.96 1.91 18.13
C THR A 72 3.69 3.25 18.19
N VAL A 73 4.28 3.57 19.34
CA VAL A 73 5.03 4.82 19.55
C VAL A 73 6.40 4.52 20.15
N GLY A 74 7.38 5.30 19.71
CA GLY A 74 8.75 5.18 20.18
C GLY A 74 9.44 6.54 20.19
N TYR A 75 10.53 6.62 20.95
CA TYR A 75 11.43 7.76 20.88
C TYR A 75 12.88 7.31 20.98
N SER A 76 13.77 8.07 20.34
CA SER A 76 15.21 7.86 20.43
C SER A 76 15.70 8.01 21.87
N ALA A 77 16.76 7.28 22.21
CA ALA A 77 17.53 7.53 23.45
C ALA A 77 18.08 8.97 23.53
N ALA A 78 18.29 9.65 22.39
CA ALA A 78 18.71 11.04 22.30
C ALA A 78 17.55 12.07 22.40
N SER A 79 16.30 11.61 22.57
CA SER A 79 15.16 12.47 22.90
C SER A 79 15.34 13.11 24.29
N LYS A 80 14.79 14.30 24.50
CA LYS A 80 14.65 14.90 25.85
C LYS A 80 13.68 14.09 26.73
N LEU A 81 12.84 13.24 26.13
CA LEU A 81 11.82 12.41 26.78
C LEU A 81 12.35 11.02 27.19
N SER A 82 13.62 10.67 26.94
CA SER A 82 14.19 9.35 27.27
C SER A 82 14.51 9.12 28.76
N GLY A 83 14.14 10.06 29.63
CA GLY A 83 14.45 10.07 31.06
C GLY A 83 13.93 8.84 31.85
N ALA A 84 14.67 8.45 32.89
CA ALA A 84 14.50 7.17 33.58
C ALA A 84 13.15 6.96 34.31
N SER A 85 12.36 8.02 34.56
CA SER A 85 11.12 7.97 35.35
C SER A 85 9.85 7.61 34.54
N ASN A 86 10.00 7.25 33.27
CA ASN A 86 8.88 7.21 32.32
C ASN A 86 8.25 5.82 32.14
N THR A 87 6.92 5.79 31.99
CA THR A 87 6.15 4.56 31.82
C THR A 87 6.53 3.84 30.52
N GLN A 88 6.96 2.58 30.64
CA GLN A 88 7.43 1.73 29.53
C GLN A 88 8.60 2.30 28.71
N ASN A 89 9.43 3.19 29.30
CA ASN A 89 10.56 3.85 28.62
C ASN A 89 11.44 2.90 27.78
N SER A 90 11.95 1.82 28.39
CA SER A 90 12.80 0.84 27.69
C SER A 90 12.13 0.18 26.48
N LYS A 91 10.81 -0.02 26.51
CA LYS A 91 10.05 -0.54 25.35
C LYS A 91 9.98 0.50 24.23
N LYS A 92 9.67 1.76 24.55
CA LYS A 92 9.56 2.86 23.58
C LYS A 92 10.89 3.11 22.85
N ILE A 93 12.02 3.07 23.58
CA ILE A 93 13.36 3.16 23.00
C ILE A 93 13.68 1.95 22.11
N ASN A 94 13.38 0.72 22.57
CA ASN A 94 13.64 -0.49 21.79
C ASN A 94 12.81 -0.55 20.50
N ILE A 95 11.54 -0.12 20.54
CA ILE A 95 10.65 -0.04 19.36
C ILE A 95 11.20 0.97 18.36
N TYR A 96 11.60 2.16 18.81
CA TYR A 96 12.25 3.16 17.96
C TYR A 96 13.48 2.59 17.26
N ASN A 97 14.39 1.98 18.02
CA ASN A 97 15.62 1.39 17.51
C ASN A 97 15.36 0.25 16.51
N GLN A 98 14.37 -0.61 16.77
CA GLN A 98 14.00 -1.71 15.88
C GLN A 98 13.42 -1.18 14.56
N MET A 99 12.49 -0.23 14.61
CA MET A 99 11.90 0.38 13.41
C MET A 99 12.95 1.16 12.62
N ALA A 100 13.82 1.92 13.29
CA ALA A 100 14.94 2.63 12.67
C ALA A 100 15.90 1.66 11.96
N GLN A 101 16.25 0.53 12.58
CA GLN A 101 17.10 -0.48 11.96
C GLN A 101 16.45 -1.12 10.71
N VAL A 102 15.15 -1.40 10.73
CA VAL A 102 14.43 -1.98 9.58
C VAL A 102 14.25 -0.96 8.45
N LEU A 103 13.94 0.30 8.77
CA LEU A 103 13.50 1.32 7.80
C LEU A 103 14.63 2.25 7.32
N MET A 104 15.61 2.57 8.16
CA MET A 104 16.73 3.49 7.84
C MET A 104 18.09 2.78 7.84
N GLY A 105 18.18 1.59 8.45
CA GLY A 105 19.40 0.79 8.49
C GLY A 105 20.46 1.33 9.45
N HIS A 106 21.71 1.21 9.03
CA HIS A 106 22.89 1.61 9.79
C HIS A 106 23.61 2.78 9.12
N ASP A 107 24.30 3.59 9.92
CA ASP A 107 25.23 4.61 9.42
C ASP A 107 26.61 4.02 9.04
N SER A 108 27.53 4.87 8.58
CA SER A 108 28.90 4.48 8.22
C SER A 108 29.77 4.04 9.40
N THR A 109 29.29 4.17 10.64
CA THR A 109 29.95 3.70 11.88
C THR A 109 29.36 2.36 12.37
N GLY A 110 28.28 1.88 11.77
CA GLY A 110 27.51 0.71 12.21
C GLY A 110 26.43 1.02 13.26
N SER A 111 26.27 2.29 13.65
CA SER A 111 25.23 2.73 14.59
C SER A 111 23.85 2.69 13.91
N ILE A 112 22.79 2.49 14.68
CA ILE A 112 21.41 2.57 14.16
C ILE A 112 21.13 4.02 13.74
N ARG A 113 20.64 4.21 12.52
CA ARG A 113 20.37 5.54 11.97
C ARG A 113 19.01 6.06 12.41
N GLU A 114 18.97 7.22 13.08
CA GLU A 114 17.72 7.94 13.40
C GLU A 114 16.96 8.35 12.13
N PHE A 115 15.64 8.56 12.25
CA PHE A 115 14.82 9.05 11.14
C PHE A 115 15.16 10.51 10.80
N ASP A 116 15.49 10.77 9.54
CA ASP A 116 15.79 12.10 9.00
C ASP A 116 14.53 12.85 8.59
N GLU A 117 14.43 14.13 8.94
CA GLU A 117 13.23 14.95 8.71
C GLU A 117 13.03 15.33 7.23
N ASP A 118 14.12 15.49 6.49
CA ASP A 118 14.23 15.88 5.07
C ASP A 118 14.77 14.75 4.16
N GLY A 119 15.06 13.59 4.75
CA GLY A 119 15.70 12.45 4.09
C GLY A 119 17.17 12.68 3.66
N ASP A 120 17.82 13.76 4.11
CA ASP A 120 19.25 13.98 3.90
C ASP A 120 20.06 13.24 4.98
N LEU A 121 20.86 12.27 4.53
CA LEU A 121 21.65 11.41 5.39
C LEU A 121 22.96 12.05 5.90
N THR A 122 23.25 13.28 5.48
CA THR A 122 24.53 13.98 5.72
C THR A 122 24.40 15.10 6.74
N THR A 123 23.33 15.89 6.67
CA THR A 123 22.98 16.96 7.62
C THR A 123 21.48 17.11 7.67
N GLY A 124 20.87 17.13 8.87
CA GLY A 124 19.42 17.26 9.00
C GLY A 124 18.96 17.28 10.45
N ALA A 125 17.72 17.75 10.66
CA ALA A 125 17.00 17.50 11.90
C ALA A 125 16.50 16.05 11.93
N LYS A 126 16.41 15.45 13.13
CA LYS A 126 16.03 14.04 13.32
C LYS A 126 14.67 13.95 14.00
N MET A 127 13.77 13.11 13.48
CA MET A 127 12.50 12.80 14.13
C MET A 127 12.77 11.88 15.33
N ARG A 128 12.90 12.46 16.53
CA ARG A 128 13.25 11.72 17.74
C ARG A 128 12.05 11.15 18.48
N GLU A 129 10.87 11.74 18.34
CA GLU A 129 9.61 11.29 18.93
C GLU A 129 8.66 10.93 17.80
N VAL A 130 8.30 9.66 17.65
CA VAL A 130 7.57 9.17 16.48
C VAL A 130 6.43 8.20 16.80
N ILE A 131 5.41 8.26 15.96
CA ILE A 131 4.25 7.38 15.91
C ILE A 131 4.36 6.55 14.64
N PHE A 132 4.32 5.23 14.77
CA PHE A 132 4.39 4.29 13.66
C PHE A 132 2.99 3.78 13.33
N LEU A 133 2.60 3.91 12.06
CA LEU A 133 1.47 3.21 11.46
C LEU A 133 2.02 2.15 10.51
N ASN A 134 1.84 0.88 10.84
CA ASN A 134 2.19 -0.24 9.97
C ASN A 134 0.91 -0.78 9.33
N PHE A 135 0.76 -0.62 8.01
CA PHE A 135 -0.43 -1.02 7.27
C PHE A 135 -0.37 -2.52 6.92
N SER A 136 -1.51 -3.20 7.08
CA SER A 136 -1.66 -4.59 6.68
C SER A 136 -1.47 -4.75 5.17
N ARG A 137 -0.69 -5.77 4.77
CA ARG A 137 -0.47 -6.12 3.36
C ARG A 137 -1.76 -6.44 2.61
N LEU A 138 -2.85 -6.78 3.31
CA LEU A 138 -4.17 -6.94 2.70
C LEU A 138 -4.64 -5.66 1.98
N LEU A 139 -4.27 -4.49 2.50
CA LEU A 139 -4.66 -3.17 2.00
C LEU A 139 -3.64 -2.59 1.03
N THR A 140 -2.35 -2.63 1.38
CA THR A 140 -1.26 -2.07 0.56
C THR A 140 -0.87 -2.97 -0.63
N LYS A 141 -1.21 -4.26 -0.57
CA LYS A 141 -0.95 -5.29 -1.59
C LYS A 141 0.54 -5.48 -1.88
N ASP A 142 1.07 -4.75 -2.87
CA ASP A 142 2.47 -4.78 -3.26
C ASP A 142 3.18 -3.47 -2.88
N GLU A 143 2.54 -2.32 -3.07
CA GLU A 143 3.00 -1.02 -2.54
C GLU A 143 1.86 0.01 -2.41
N ILE A 144 2.05 1.02 -1.56
CA ILE A 144 1.23 2.24 -1.60
C ILE A 144 1.61 3.07 -2.84
N LYS A 145 0.64 3.61 -3.56
CA LYS A 145 0.89 4.46 -4.74
C LYS A 145 1.45 5.83 -4.33
N LYS A 146 2.60 6.19 -4.91
CA LYS A 146 3.25 7.50 -4.74
C LYS A 146 2.36 8.69 -5.15
N GLY A 147 2.32 9.71 -4.30
CA GLY A 147 1.51 10.92 -4.47
C GLY A 147 0.01 10.67 -4.31
N SER A 148 -0.38 9.73 -3.44
CA SER A 148 -1.79 9.42 -3.18
C SER A 148 -2.17 9.30 -1.71
N PHE A 149 -1.20 9.45 -0.79
CA PHE A 149 -1.43 9.29 0.64
C PHE A 149 -1.89 10.62 1.25
N GLU A 150 -3.03 10.59 1.93
CA GLU A 150 -3.59 11.70 2.68
C GLU A 150 -4.09 11.20 4.05
N LEU A 151 -3.50 11.71 5.13
CA LEU A 151 -3.92 11.44 6.50
C LEU A 151 -4.41 12.74 7.15
N LYS A 152 -5.68 12.80 7.54
CA LYS A 152 -6.28 13.95 8.24
C LYS A 152 -6.28 13.73 9.75
N LEU A 153 -5.77 14.72 10.48
CA LEU A 153 -5.66 14.71 11.95
C LEU A 153 -6.39 15.92 12.56
N GLY A 154 -7.14 15.67 13.63
CA GLY A 154 -7.84 16.67 14.42
C GLY A 154 -6.95 17.29 15.49
N VAL A 155 -6.74 18.61 15.41
CA VAL A 155 -5.82 19.37 16.27
C VAL A 155 -6.52 20.40 17.14
N SER A 156 -7.83 20.22 17.41
CA SER A 156 -8.58 21.08 18.31
C SER A 156 -8.13 20.91 19.78
N GLY A 157 -8.16 21.98 20.56
CA GLY A 157 -7.59 22.01 21.91
C GLY A 157 -8.21 20.98 22.88
N GLY A 158 -9.51 20.70 22.76
CA GLY A 158 -10.22 19.77 23.65
C GLY A 158 -10.25 18.34 23.14
N HIS A 159 -9.90 17.38 24.01
CA HIS A 159 -10.09 15.94 23.74
C HIS A 159 -11.52 15.56 23.26
N PRO A 160 -12.64 16.02 23.87
CA PRO A 160 -13.98 15.61 23.42
C PRO A 160 -14.45 16.27 22.11
N THR A 161 -13.81 17.34 21.63
CA THR A 161 -14.18 18.08 20.40
C THR A 161 -13.17 17.87 19.27
N ALA A 162 -12.49 16.71 19.28
CA ALA A 162 -11.22 16.49 18.58
C ALA A 162 -11.17 16.86 17.09
N ASN A 163 -12.27 16.65 16.34
CA ASN A 163 -12.20 16.41 14.90
C ASN A 163 -13.01 17.38 14.02
N ASN A 164 -13.75 18.34 14.57
CA ASN A 164 -14.71 19.15 13.79
C ASN A 164 -14.34 20.65 13.60
N GLU A 165 -13.39 21.19 14.36
CA GLU A 165 -13.09 22.63 14.36
C GLU A 165 -11.74 22.98 13.73
N ARG A 166 -10.72 22.13 13.94
CA ARG A 166 -9.34 22.36 13.51
C ARG A 166 -8.75 21.06 12.98
N GLN A 167 -8.37 21.04 11.71
CA GLN A 167 -7.78 19.87 11.06
C GLN A 167 -6.52 20.24 10.27
N ILE A 168 -5.57 19.31 10.26
CA ILE A 168 -4.42 19.29 9.35
C ILE A 168 -4.50 18.05 8.48
N LYS A 169 -3.88 18.08 7.31
CA LYS A 169 -3.60 16.90 6.49
C LYS A 169 -2.09 16.70 6.39
N LEU A 170 -1.66 15.45 6.43
CA LEU A 170 -0.31 15.00 6.10
C LEU A 170 -0.39 14.32 4.73
N SER A 171 0.39 14.80 3.76
CA SER A 171 0.31 14.33 2.37
C SER A 171 1.68 14.12 1.74
N ASP A 172 1.81 13.12 0.86
CA ASP A 172 3.04 12.85 0.10
C ASP A 172 3.13 13.72 -1.18
N ALA A 173 2.94 15.02 -1.00
CA ALA A 173 2.94 16.01 -2.08
C ALA A 173 4.25 15.96 -2.89
N ASN A 174 4.12 15.90 -4.23
CA ASN A 174 5.22 15.77 -5.20
C ASN A 174 6.04 14.47 -5.14
N ALA A 175 5.68 13.46 -4.33
CA ALA A 175 6.43 12.20 -4.21
C ALA A 175 6.50 11.33 -5.49
N GLN A 176 5.78 11.70 -6.55
CA GLN A 176 5.95 11.14 -7.89
C GLN A 176 7.28 11.53 -8.54
N ASN A 177 7.86 12.67 -8.13
CA ASN A 177 9.09 13.25 -8.67
C ASN A 177 10.20 13.36 -7.62
N ASP A 178 9.86 13.55 -6.33
CA ASP A 178 10.81 13.68 -5.22
C ASP A 178 10.58 12.57 -4.18
N TYR A 179 11.14 11.39 -4.45
CA TYR A 179 11.19 10.27 -3.52
C TYR A 179 12.64 9.87 -3.24
N ARG A 180 12.89 9.33 -2.04
CA ARG A 180 14.20 8.91 -1.58
C ARG A 180 14.35 7.39 -1.77
N VAL A 181 15.49 6.98 -2.33
CA VAL A 181 15.86 5.57 -2.62
C VAL A 181 16.98 5.05 -1.70
N ASN A 182 17.27 5.79 -0.63
CA ASN A 182 18.43 5.58 0.25
C ASN A 182 18.10 4.77 1.52
N SER A 183 17.00 4.00 1.49
CA SER A 183 16.51 3.14 2.58
C SER A 183 16.59 1.65 2.19
N PRO A 184 16.90 0.74 3.15
CA PRO A 184 16.83 -0.70 2.92
C PRO A 184 15.39 -1.24 2.82
N ALA A 185 14.38 -0.46 3.23
CA ALA A 185 12.96 -0.84 3.21
C ALA A 185 12.22 -0.43 1.92
N GLY A 186 12.97 0.06 0.92
CA GLY A 186 12.45 0.50 -0.37
C GLY A 186 12.43 2.02 -0.51
N ASP A 187 11.58 2.49 -1.41
CA ASP A 187 11.39 3.92 -1.67
C ASP A 187 10.53 4.54 -0.56
N TYR A 188 10.89 5.77 -0.16
CA TYR A 188 10.06 6.55 0.75
C TYR A 188 9.92 8.00 0.32
N ALA A 189 8.88 8.66 0.83
CA ALA A 189 8.65 10.08 0.66
C ALA A 189 8.50 10.79 2.00
N ILE A 190 8.68 12.10 1.98
CA ILE A 190 8.39 12.98 3.11
C ILE A 190 6.90 13.30 3.09
N LEU A 191 6.26 13.20 4.24
CA LEU A 191 4.88 13.65 4.46
C LEU A 191 4.92 15.11 4.88
N TYR A 192 4.28 15.97 4.11
CA TYR A 192 4.17 17.40 4.40
C TYR A 192 2.84 17.71 5.08
N ALA A 193 2.90 18.52 6.14
CA ALA A 193 1.73 19.08 6.80
C ALA A 193 1.21 20.32 6.05
N ASP A 194 -0.11 20.40 5.93
CA ASP A 194 -0.85 21.52 5.37
C ASP A 194 -2.19 21.64 6.12
N SER A 195 -2.74 22.84 6.30
CA SER A 195 -4.02 23.00 7.01
C SER A 195 -5.21 22.59 6.13
N THR A 196 -6.22 21.97 6.75
CA THR A 196 -7.43 21.51 6.06
C THR A 196 -8.66 22.27 6.52
N LEU A 197 -8.72 22.61 7.81
CA LEU A 197 -9.83 23.35 8.41
C LEU A 197 -9.30 24.26 9.51
N GLY A 198 -9.39 25.57 9.29
CA GLY A 198 -8.83 26.60 10.17
C GLY A 198 -7.30 26.74 10.05
N THR A 199 -6.77 27.94 10.31
CA THR A 199 -5.32 28.18 10.32
C THR A 199 -4.71 27.53 11.56
N ASN A 200 -3.89 26.49 11.38
CA ASN A 200 -3.44 25.62 12.48
C ASN A 200 -1.92 25.46 12.55
N LEU A 201 -1.21 25.56 11.43
CA LEU A 201 0.23 25.40 11.34
C LEU A 201 0.94 26.74 11.50
N ALA A 202 2.12 26.74 12.10
CA ALA A 202 2.98 27.92 12.19
C ALA A 202 3.55 28.32 10.80
N VAL A 203 3.70 27.34 9.90
CA VAL A 203 4.14 27.54 8.52
C VAL A 203 3.19 26.79 7.59
N ASP A 204 2.09 27.45 7.23
CA ASP A 204 1.00 26.87 6.42
C ASP A 204 1.26 27.08 4.92
N ASN A 205 2.28 26.39 4.40
CA ASN A 205 2.73 26.50 3.00
C ASN A 205 2.82 25.15 2.27
N GLY A 206 2.42 24.06 2.92
CA GLY A 206 2.54 22.69 2.39
C GLY A 206 3.97 22.17 2.23
N THR A 207 4.98 22.81 2.84
CA THR A 207 6.39 22.34 2.80
C THR A 207 6.93 21.98 4.18
N GLN A 208 6.10 21.93 5.22
CA GLN A 208 6.55 21.59 6.57
C GLN A 208 6.60 20.06 6.74
N PRO A 209 7.79 19.44 6.88
CA PRO A 209 7.90 17.99 7.05
C PRO A 209 7.28 17.54 8.38
N ALA A 210 6.55 16.42 8.32
CA ALA A 210 5.72 15.91 9.41
C ALA A 210 5.77 14.38 9.54
N GLY A 211 6.49 13.69 8.66
CA GLY A 211 6.66 12.25 8.69
C GLY A 211 7.37 11.70 7.45
N LEU A 212 7.55 10.39 7.42
CA LEU A 212 8.08 9.61 6.30
C LEU A 212 7.09 8.49 5.96
N LEU A 213 6.93 8.18 4.68
CA LEU A 213 6.08 7.09 4.19
C LEU A 213 6.91 6.13 3.34
N PHE A 214 7.05 4.88 3.78
CA PHE A 214 7.76 3.80 3.09
C PHE A 214 6.77 2.99 2.24
N TYR A 215 6.89 3.07 0.92
CA TYR A 215 5.84 2.62 -0.01
C TYR A 215 5.68 1.10 -0.08
N GLN A 216 6.79 0.37 -0.24
CA GLN A 216 6.79 -1.10 -0.32
C GLN A 216 6.67 -1.77 1.05
N ALA A 217 7.21 -1.14 2.11
CA ALA A 217 7.06 -1.64 3.47
C ALA A 217 5.64 -1.42 4.03
N GLY A 218 4.89 -0.45 3.50
CA GLY A 218 3.57 -0.10 4.02
C GLY A 218 3.62 0.55 5.40
N VAL A 219 4.66 1.33 5.70
CA VAL A 219 4.85 1.97 7.02
C VAL A 219 4.87 3.49 6.89
N ALA A 220 4.03 4.17 7.66
CA ALA A 220 4.14 5.61 7.89
C ALA A 220 4.75 5.89 9.27
N VAL A 221 5.73 6.78 9.31
CA VAL A 221 6.41 7.26 10.52
C VAL A 221 6.05 8.74 10.66
N LEU A 222 5.28 9.11 11.68
CA LEU A 222 4.87 10.50 11.92
C LEU A 222 5.65 11.07 13.11
N THR A 223 6.07 12.32 13.06
CA THR A 223 6.66 12.98 14.23
C THR A 223 5.58 13.42 15.23
N ALA A 224 5.84 13.24 16.53
CA ALA A 224 4.95 13.70 17.60
C ALA A 224 4.80 15.23 17.65
N SER A 225 5.77 15.97 17.08
CA SER A 225 5.76 17.43 16.99
C SER A 225 4.56 17.99 16.18
N VAL A 226 3.88 17.14 15.39
CA VAL A 226 2.61 17.43 14.70
C VAL A 226 1.52 17.92 15.66
N PHE A 227 1.55 17.48 16.93
CA PHE A 227 0.58 17.84 17.97
C PHE A 227 1.11 18.88 18.96
N GLN A 228 2.22 19.56 18.64
CA GLN A 228 2.84 20.56 19.52
C GLN A 228 2.84 21.95 18.89
N ILE A 229 2.88 23.00 19.71
CA ILE A 229 3.04 24.39 19.27
C ILE A 229 4.49 24.73 18.97
N SER A 230 4.72 25.67 18.06
CA SER A 230 6.05 26.10 17.58
C SER A 230 7.01 26.49 18.72
N SER A 231 6.54 27.21 19.73
CA SER A 231 7.33 27.57 20.93
C SER A 231 7.79 26.37 21.78
N ALA A 232 7.16 25.20 21.62
CA ALA A 232 7.57 23.93 22.24
C ALA A 232 8.41 23.05 21.31
N GLY A 233 8.73 23.51 20.08
CA GLY A 233 9.37 22.72 19.03
C GLY A 233 8.41 21.97 18.10
N GLY A 234 7.15 22.39 18.06
CA GLY A 234 6.08 21.77 17.27
C GLY A 234 5.75 22.42 15.93
N LEU A 235 4.79 21.83 15.21
CA LEU A 235 4.32 22.33 13.91
C LEU A 235 3.16 23.34 14.04
N LEU A 236 2.39 23.31 15.13
CA LEU A 236 1.20 24.14 15.32
C LEU A 236 1.57 25.61 15.62
N ASP A 237 0.71 26.54 15.18
CA ASP A 237 0.87 27.96 15.50
C ASP A 237 0.73 28.24 17.02
N ASN A 238 1.40 29.28 17.53
CA ASN A 238 1.39 29.60 18.96
C ASN A 238 0.04 30.16 19.47
N ALA A 239 -0.85 30.63 18.59
CA ALA A 239 -2.24 30.96 18.94
C ALA A 239 -3.16 29.73 18.96
N VAL A 240 -2.65 28.53 18.63
CA VAL A 240 -3.35 27.26 18.81
C VAL A 240 -3.16 26.78 20.25
N HIS A 241 -4.25 26.52 20.97
CA HIS A 241 -4.15 25.73 22.20
C HIS A 241 -3.76 24.30 21.81
N PRO A 242 -2.66 23.74 22.37
CA PRO A 242 -2.20 22.41 22.00
C PRO A 242 -3.31 21.36 22.27
N PRO A 243 -3.52 20.40 21.36
CA PRO A 243 -4.57 19.40 21.49
C PRO A 243 -4.33 18.52 22.72
N SER A 244 -5.27 18.50 23.67
CA SER A 244 -5.16 17.62 24.83
C SER A 244 -5.31 16.15 24.42
N MET A 245 -4.37 15.32 24.85
CA MET A 245 -4.27 13.91 24.45
C MET A 245 -5.02 12.97 25.39
N SER A 246 -5.41 13.45 26.57
CA SER A 246 -6.13 12.71 27.61
C SER A 246 -7.55 13.23 27.81
N ALA A 247 -8.45 12.34 28.23
CA ALA A 247 -9.79 12.70 28.67
C ALA A 247 -9.73 13.22 30.12
N GLY A 248 -10.16 14.47 30.35
CA GLY A 248 -10.30 15.07 31.68
C GLY A 248 -9.06 15.81 32.22
N THR A 249 -7.93 15.76 31.53
CA THR A 249 -6.74 16.60 31.81
C THR A 249 -6.29 17.34 30.54
N THR A 250 -5.43 18.36 30.70
CA THR A 250 -4.94 19.19 29.57
C THR A 250 -3.56 18.73 29.12
N ASP A 251 -3.30 17.43 29.19
CA ASP A 251 -1.96 16.87 29.00
C ASP A 251 -1.61 16.85 27.51
N GLY A 252 -0.41 17.33 27.16
CA GLY A 252 0.09 17.36 25.80
C GLY A 252 0.65 16.00 25.36
N ILE A 253 1.01 15.89 24.07
CA ILE A 253 1.57 14.66 23.51
C ILE A 253 2.86 14.21 24.25
N ASN A 254 3.70 15.13 24.70
CA ASN A 254 4.92 14.79 25.44
C ASN A 254 4.62 14.24 26.84
N ASP A 255 3.61 14.78 27.53
CA ASP A 255 3.19 14.33 28.86
C ASP A 255 2.61 12.91 28.78
N VAL A 256 1.82 12.63 27.74
CA VAL A 256 1.26 11.28 27.50
C VAL A 256 2.36 10.31 27.03
N LEU A 257 3.31 10.73 26.19
CA LEU A 257 4.47 9.93 25.78
C LEU A 257 5.39 9.54 26.95
N THR A 258 5.51 10.39 27.99
CA THR A 258 6.35 10.12 29.16
C THR A 258 5.61 9.40 30.28
N GLY A 259 4.42 9.87 30.66
CA GLY A 259 3.65 9.35 31.78
C GLY A 259 2.81 8.09 31.49
N SER A 260 2.37 7.88 30.26
CA SER A 260 1.35 6.85 29.94
C SER A 260 1.89 5.60 29.23
N SER A 261 1.07 4.56 29.17
CA SER A 261 1.37 3.34 28.40
C SER A 261 1.32 3.57 26.89
N ILE A 262 1.97 2.71 26.09
CA ILE A 262 1.90 2.75 24.62
C ILE A 262 0.45 2.67 24.12
N ALA A 263 -0.36 1.78 24.69
CA ALA A 263 -1.78 1.65 24.35
C ALA A 263 -2.55 2.95 24.58
N THR A 264 -2.30 3.64 25.71
CA THR A 264 -2.90 4.95 25.99
C THR A 264 -2.53 5.99 24.94
N VAL A 265 -1.25 6.06 24.54
CA VAL A 265 -0.81 7.01 23.49
C VAL A 265 -1.45 6.67 22.14
N CYS A 266 -1.58 5.38 21.81
CA CYS A 266 -2.27 4.93 20.60
C CYS A 266 -3.75 5.30 20.64
N ASN A 267 -4.45 5.12 21.76
CA ASN A 267 -5.84 5.55 21.94
C ASN A 267 -5.99 7.07 21.71
N SER A 268 -5.11 7.88 22.32
CA SER A 268 -5.07 9.33 22.11
C SER A 268 -4.90 9.69 20.63
N PHE A 269 -3.98 9.02 19.93
CA PHE A 269 -3.72 9.25 18.50
C PHE A 269 -4.91 8.82 17.62
N ARG A 270 -5.47 7.61 17.84
CA ARG A 270 -6.65 7.09 17.11
C ARG A 270 -7.83 8.04 17.21
N HIS A 271 -8.07 8.61 18.40
CA HIS A 271 -9.15 9.58 18.63
C HIS A 271 -8.97 10.90 17.86
N ARG A 272 -7.71 11.28 17.56
CA ARG A 272 -7.37 12.43 16.69
C ARG A 272 -7.34 12.08 15.20
N MET A 273 -7.55 10.82 14.79
CA MET A 273 -7.55 10.44 13.39
C MET A 273 -8.92 10.71 12.75
N VAL A 274 -8.97 11.56 11.73
CA VAL A 274 -10.22 11.96 11.06
C VAL A 274 -10.53 11.03 9.90
N ASP A 275 -9.60 10.94 8.94
CA ASP A 275 -9.67 10.08 7.75
C ASP A 275 -8.24 9.74 7.32
N LEU A 276 -8.08 8.57 6.70
CA LEU A 276 -6.87 8.14 6.02
C LEU A 276 -7.25 7.61 4.64
N ASN A 277 -6.71 8.20 3.59
CA ASN A 277 -6.94 7.81 2.21
C ASN A 277 -5.60 7.50 1.53
N PHE A 278 -5.51 6.37 0.85
CA PHE A 278 -4.42 6.10 -0.09
C PHE A 278 -4.90 5.21 -1.22
N ASN A 279 -4.19 5.20 -2.35
CA ASN A 279 -4.37 4.15 -3.35
C ASN A 279 -3.32 3.07 -3.15
N ASN A 280 -3.71 1.80 -3.20
CA ASN A 280 -2.75 0.71 -3.32
C ASN A 280 -2.26 0.58 -4.78
N THR A 281 -1.25 -0.25 -4.96
CA THR A 281 -0.81 -0.73 -6.27
C THR A 281 -0.74 -2.26 -6.21
N THR A 282 -1.31 -2.90 -7.23
CA THR A 282 -1.14 -4.33 -7.52
C THR A 282 -0.43 -4.49 -8.84
N GLU A 283 0.59 -5.36 -8.86
CA GLU A 283 1.40 -5.60 -10.04
C GLU A 283 0.90 -6.81 -10.83
N LEU A 284 0.05 -6.56 -11.84
CA LEU A 284 -0.42 -7.62 -12.71
C LEU A 284 0.61 -7.90 -13.82
N ASN A 285 1.19 -9.10 -13.78
CA ASN A 285 2.15 -9.56 -14.78
C ASN A 285 1.39 -10.27 -15.91
N SER A 286 1.10 -9.54 -16.98
CA SER A 286 0.45 -10.09 -18.16
C SER A 286 1.49 -10.54 -19.19
N THR A 287 1.42 -11.78 -19.68
CA THR A 287 2.11 -12.16 -20.92
C THR A 287 1.10 -12.31 -22.06
N ILE A 288 1.36 -11.60 -23.16
CA ILE A 288 0.53 -11.56 -24.35
C ILE A 288 1.18 -12.42 -25.43
N TYR A 289 0.44 -13.41 -25.93
CA TYR A 289 0.82 -14.26 -27.05
C TYR A 289 0.04 -13.85 -28.31
N PHE A 290 0.77 -13.58 -29.39
CA PHE A 290 0.20 -13.27 -30.70
C PHE A 290 0.15 -14.54 -31.56
N CYS A 291 -0.98 -15.24 -31.50
CA CYS A 291 -1.22 -16.45 -32.28
C CYS A 291 -1.55 -16.07 -33.73
N ARG A 292 -0.52 -15.97 -34.58
CA ARG A 292 -0.67 -15.68 -36.02
C ARG A 292 -0.91 -16.96 -36.82
N ALA A 293 -2.10 -17.08 -37.41
CA ALA A 293 -2.45 -18.11 -38.39
C ALA A 293 -2.39 -17.48 -39.80
N ASN A 294 -1.26 -17.68 -40.49
CA ASN A 294 -1.00 -17.13 -41.82
C ASN A 294 -1.89 -17.79 -42.89
N HIS A 295 -1.94 -17.24 -44.11
CA HIS A 295 -2.86 -17.70 -45.14
C HIS A 295 -2.71 -19.19 -45.52
N ASN A 296 -1.50 -19.76 -45.43
CA ASN A 296 -1.21 -21.18 -45.74
C ASN A 296 -1.35 -22.14 -44.54
N GLU A 297 -1.59 -21.65 -43.33
CA GLU A 297 -1.54 -22.45 -42.09
C GLU A 297 -2.94 -22.73 -41.51
N PHE A 298 -3.12 -23.83 -40.79
CA PHE A 298 -4.35 -24.18 -40.05
C PHE A 298 -5.66 -24.25 -40.88
N ASN A 299 -5.57 -24.41 -42.20
CA ASN A 299 -6.70 -24.59 -43.12
C ASN A 299 -7.33 -26.00 -43.09
N TYR A 300 -7.12 -26.77 -42.01
CA TYR A 300 -7.64 -28.12 -41.80
C TYR A 300 -7.88 -28.38 -40.31
N SER A 301 -8.71 -29.37 -39.98
CA SER A 301 -9.02 -29.74 -38.59
C SER A 301 -8.55 -31.16 -38.28
N ALA A 302 -8.09 -31.37 -37.04
CA ALA A 302 -7.78 -32.70 -36.48
C ALA A 302 -9.00 -33.37 -35.81
N ASN A 303 -10.19 -32.76 -35.86
CA ASN A 303 -11.41 -33.32 -35.29
C ASN A 303 -11.78 -34.66 -35.98
N PRO A 304 -12.08 -35.75 -35.25
CA PRO A 304 -12.48 -37.04 -35.86
C PRO A 304 -13.63 -36.97 -36.86
N THR A 305 -14.52 -35.97 -36.78
CA THR A 305 -15.59 -35.76 -37.79
C THR A 305 -15.09 -35.29 -39.16
N TYR A 306 -13.81 -34.87 -39.25
CA TYR A 306 -13.12 -34.54 -40.50
C TYR A 306 -12.41 -35.74 -41.14
N VAL A 307 -12.49 -36.96 -40.59
CA VAL A 307 -11.92 -38.15 -41.23
C VAL A 307 -12.98 -39.19 -41.61
N THR A 308 -12.78 -39.85 -42.74
CA THR A 308 -13.56 -41.01 -43.17
C THR A 308 -12.59 -42.03 -43.74
N GLY A 309 -12.48 -43.20 -43.10
CA GLY A 309 -11.52 -44.24 -43.49
C GLY A 309 -10.06 -43.79 -43.43
N SER A 310 -9.66 -43.12 -42.34
CA SER A 310 -8.30 -42.59 -42.11
C SER A 310 -7.78 -41.60 -43.16
N LYS A 311 -8.66 -41.05 -43.99
CA LYS A 311 -8.38 -39.92 -44.89
C LYS A 311 -9.19 -38.71 -44.42
N ILE A 312 -8.62 -37.52 -44.52
CA ILE A 312 -9.36 -36.26 -44.34
C ILE A 312 -10.53 -36.27 -45.33
N ARG A 313 -11.71 -35.82 -44.90
CA ARG A 313 -12.95 -35.77 -45.68
C ARG A 313 -12.81 -34.70 -46.77
N VAL A 314 -12.14 -35.07 -47.85
CA VAL A 314 -12.05 -34.26 -49.06
C VAL A 314 -13.46 -34.06 -49.61
N LYS A 315 -13.68 -32.86 -50.12
CA LYS A 315 -14.99 -32.34 -50.53
C LYS A 315 -15.59 -33.12 -51.70
N ASN A 316 -16.89 -32.93 -51.90
CA ASN A 316 -17.61 -33.47 -53.06
C ASN A 316 -17.07 -32.96 -54.40
N VAL A 317 -16.41 -31.78 -54.42
CA VAL A 317 -15.78 -31.19 -55.61
C VAL A 317 -14.35 -30.73 -55.25
N SER A 318 -13.38 -31.03 -56.10
CA SER A 318 -11.95 -30.75 -55.86
C SER A 318 -11.54 -29.29 -55.98
N SER A 319 -12.41 -28.42 -56.51
CA SER A 319 -12.12 -26.99 -56.75
C SER A 319 -12.36 -26.07 -55.56
N ASP A 320 -13.13 -26.50 -54.56
CA ASP A 320 -13.57 -25.61 -53.47
C ASP A 320 -12.46 -25.38 -52.42
N SER A 321 -12.16 -24.11 -52.10
CA SER A 321 -11.16 -23.71 -51.09
C SER A 321 -11.47 -24.26 -49.68
N PRO A 322 -10.56 -24.98 -49.00
CA PRO A 322 -10.84 -25.60 -47.70
C PRO A 322 -11.23 -24.57 -46.64
N VAL A 323 -12.24 -24.90 -45.83
CA VAL A 323 -12.74 -24.04 -44.74
C VAL A 323 -12.42 -24.72 -43.42
N SER A 324 -11.81 -24.00 -42.48
CA SER A 324 -11.69 -24.41 -41.09
C SER A 324 -12.35 -23.38 -40.16
N TYR A 325 -12.69 -23.80 -38.95
CA TYR A 325 -13.19 -22.92 -37.90
C TYR A 325 -12.29 -23.04 -36.68
N ILE A 326 -11.71 -21.93 -36.25
CA ILE A 326 -10.92 -21.86 -35.02
C ILE A 326 -11.89 -21.59 -33.87
N THR A 327 -11.89 -22.47 -32.87
CA THR A 327 -12.75 -22.37 -31.67
C THR A 327 -11.95 -22.24 -30.37
N THR A 328 -10.78 -22.86 -30.32
CA THR A 328 -9.95 -23.01 -29.13
C THR A 328 -8.47 -22.90 -29.51
N ILE A 329 -7.68 -22.26 -28.67
CA ILE A 329 -6.23 -22.16 -28.77
C ILE A 329 -5.65 -22.86 -27.53
N GLY A 330 -4.73 -23.81 -27.73
CA GLY A 330 -3.95 -24.43 -26.66
C GLY A 330 -2.52 -23.90 -26.64
N LEU A 331 -2.02 -23.50 -25.48
CA LEU A 331 -0.61 -23.21 -25.23
C LEU A 331 0.06 -24.50 -24.71
N TYR A 332 1.16 -24.91 -25.34
CA TYR A 332 1.89 -26.13 -25.00
C TYR A 332 3.34 -25.83 -24.60
N SER A 333 3.86 -26.60 -23.63
CA SER A 333 5.27 -26.61 -23.23
C SER A 333 6.15 -27.30 -24.29
N SER A 334 7.48 -27.19 -24.16
CA SER A 334 8.47 -27.93 -24.96
C SER A 334 8.26 -29.44 -24.96
N ASP A 335 7.73 -29.97 -23.86
CA ASP A 335 7.46 -31.40 -23.64
C ASP A 335 6.06 -31.84 -24.10
N ASN A 336 5.37 -30.97 -24.86
CA ASN A 336 3.98 -31.12 -25.33
C ASN A 336 2.91 -31.21 -24.22
N GLU A 337 3.21 -30.76 -23.00
CA GLU A 337 2.21 -30.59 -21.95
C GLU A 337 1.34 -29.35 -22.19
N LEU A 338 0.03 -29.46 -21.97
CA LEU A 338 -0.94 -28.37 -22.16
C LEU A 338 -0.89 -27.42 -20.95
N MET A 339 -0.40 -26.20 -21.17
CA MET A 339 -0.20 -25.18 -20.13
C MET A 339 -1.43 -24.27 -19.95
N ALA A 340 -2.10 -23.89 -21.05
CA ALA A 340 -3.27 -23.02 -21.00
C ALA A 340 -4.21 -23.26 -22.18
N VAL A 341 -5.49 -22.92 -22.02
CA VAL A 341 -6.53 -23.04 -23.06
C VAL A 341 -7.34 -21.74 -23.13
N ALA A 342 -7.31 -21.08 -24.28
CA ALA A 342 -8.19 -19.96 -24.59
C ALA A 342 -9.34 -20.44 -25.50
N LYS A 343 -10.58 -20.16 -25.11
CA LYS A 343 -11.78 -20.41 -25.93
C LYS A 343 -12.26 -19.10 -26.55
N LEU A 344 -12.61 -19.14 -27.82
CA LEU A 344 -13.26 -18.03 -28.50
C LEU A 344 -14.76 -18.04 -28.20
N SER A 345 -15.38 -16.86 -28.13
CA SER A 345 -16.83 -16.72 -27.94
C SER A 345 -17.62 -17.28 -29.13
N GLU A 346 -17.06 -17.15 -30.34
CA GLU A 346 -17.65 -17.61 -31.59
C GLU A 346 -16.60 -18.34 -32.45
N PRO A 347 -16.98 -19.36 -33.24
CA PRO A 347 -16.06 -20.04 -34.16
C PRO A 347 -15.61 -19.11 -35.30
N LEU A 348 -14.32 -18.76 -35.34
CA LEU A 348 -13.78 -17.89 -36.39
C LEU A 348 -13.48 -18.69 -37.65
N LYS A 349 -14.15 -18.35 -38.75
CA LYS A 349 -13.94 -18.96 -40.07
C LYS A 349 -12.55 -18.59 -40.62
N LYS A 350 -11.78 -19.58 -41.05
CA LYS A 350 -10.53 -19.40 -41.78
C LYS A 350 -10.58 -20.11 -43.13
N ASP A 351 -10.20 -19.37 -44.16
CA ASP A 351 -10.02 -19.83 -45.54
C ASP A 351 -8.57 -19.47 -45.99
N PRO A 352 -8.00 -20.11 -47.03
CA PRO A 352 -6.62 -19.85 -47.48
C PRO A 352 -6.35 -18.44 -48.03
N THR A 353 -7.38 -17.61 -48.14
CA THR A 353 -7.32 -16.21 -48.58
C THR A 353 -7.25 -15.22 -47.41
N ASN A 354 -7.41 -15.68 -46.16
CA ASN A 354 -7.52 -14.83 -44.98
C ASN A 354 -6.46 -15.13 -43.92
N GLU A 355 -5.90 -14.09 -43.32
CA GLU A 355 -4.95 -14.17 -42.22
C GLU A 355 -5.62 -13.77 -40.91
N LEU A 356 -5.33 -14.51 -39.83
CA LEU A 356 -5.97 -14.30 -38.53
C LEU A 356 -4.87 -14.20 -37.47
N THR A 357 -4.87 -13.09 -36.73
CA THR A 357 -4.00 -12.91 -35.56
C THR A 357 -4.86 -12.82 -34.32
N LEU A 358 -4.69 -13.78 -33.41
CA LEU A 358 -5.44 -13.87 -32.16
C LEU A 358 -4.53 -13.47 -31.00
N ARG A 359 -4.92 -12.42 -30.27
CA ARG A 359 -4.19 -11.92 -29.10
C ARG A 359 -4.70 -12.66 -27.86
N VAL A 360 -3.91 -13.60 -27.35
CA VAL A 360 -4.19 -14.30 -26.09
C VAL A 360 -3.43 -13.60 -24.96
N ARG A 361 -4.12 -13.20 -23.91
CA ARG A 361 -3.51 -12.67 -22.68
C ARG A 361 -3.55 -13.75 -21.61
N LEU A 362 -2.44 -13.94 -20.93
CA LEU A 362 -2.30 -14.79 -19.76
C LEU A 362 -1.82 -13.91 -18.60
N ASP A 363 -2.69 -13.75 -17.60
CA ASP A 363 -2.47 -12.95 -16.39
C ASP A 363 -2.21 -13.91 -15.22
N TYR A 364 -1.22 -13.61 -14.37
CA TYR A 364 -0.78 -14.42 -13.24
C TYR A 364 -0.19 -13.58 -12.10
#